data_AF-A0AAV4D313-F1
#
_entry.id   AF-A0AAV4D313-F1
#
_cell.length_a   1.000
_cell.length_b   1.000
_cell.length_c   1.000
_cell.angle_alpha   90.00
_cell.angle_beta   90.00
_cell.angle_gamma   90.00
#
_symmetry.space_group_name_H-M   'P 1'
#
loop_
_entity.id
_entity.type
_entity.pdbx_description
1 polymer ?
#
loop_
_entity_poly.entity_id
_entity_poly.type
_entity_poly.pdbx_seq_one_letter_code
_entity_poly.pdbx_strand_id
1 'polypeptide(L)'
;MVESLKAKRRNNVGRVLEQRWVFSGVCPATGQSFPTHIPDKTAATLLPLTIGYVEPGSIIQTNVPSYNNIDTLPANLPFQHLVVVHERNFVDPVNGACTDHVDNYWKNCKRRFKFMCGSKIQPSTVTWMNSFDVSCT
;
A
#
# COMPACT_ATOMS: atom_id res chain seq x y z
N MET A 1 5.01 -2.33 -0.55
CA MET A 1 3.80 -1.57 -0.17
C MET A 1 3.42 -0.61 -1.29
N VAL A 2 2.18 -0.11 -1.30
CA VAL A 2 1.68 0.83 -2.29
C VAL A 2 0.74 1.85 -1.65
N GLU A 3 0.86 3.10 -2.08
CA GLU A 3 -0.13 4.14 -1.83
C GLU A 3 -0.72 4.60 -3.17
N SER A 4 -2.03 4.80 -3.23
CA SER A 4 -2.64 5.21 -4.49
C SER A 4 -3.96 5.94 -4.29
N LEU A 5 -4.11 7.03 -5.03
CA LEU A 5 -5.31 7.83 -5.08
C LEU A 5 -6.38 7.16 -5.95
N LYS A 6 -7.55 6.90 -5.38
CA LYS A 6 -8.74 6.46 -6.10
C LYS A 6 -9.52 7.64 -6.67
N ALA A 7 -10.20 7.37 -7.77
CA ALA A 7 -11.03 8.34 -8.49
C ALA A 7 -10.26 9.59 -8.97
N LYS A 8 -8.95 9.46 -9.20
CA LYS A 8 -8.14 10.51 -9.85
C LYS A 8 -8.66 10.73 -11.27
N ARG A 9 -8.88 12.00 -11.61
CA ARG A 9 -9.28 12.40 -12.97
C ARG A 9 -8.13 12.12 -13.93
N ARG A 10 -8.45 11.53 -15.09
CA ARG A 10 -7.47 11.43 -16.18
C ARG A 10 -7.17 12.85 -16.66
N ASN A 11 -5.90 13.24 -16.61
CA ASN A 11 -5.39 14.55 -17.02
C ASN A 11 -6.08 15.75 -16.33
N ASN A 12 -6.65 15.58 -15.13
CA ASN A 12 -7.43 16.62 -14.43
C ASN A 12 -8.65 17.15 -15.24
N VAL A 13 -9.19 16.37 -16.18
CA VAL A 13 -10.35 16.73 -17.03
C VAL A 13 -11.56 15.83 -16.72
N GLY A 14 -12.78 16.32 -17.00
CA GLY A 14 -14.04 15.57 -16.86
C GLY A 14 -14.66 15.64 -15.45
N ARG A 15 -15.49 14.64 -15.11
CA ARG A 15 -16.27 14.57 -13.85
C ARG A 15 -15.39 14.71 -12.61
N VAL A 16 -15.81 15.57 -11.68
CA VAL A 16 -15.21 15.66 -10.34
C VAL A 16 -15.80 14.54 -9.47
N LEU A 17 -14.92 13.70 -8.95
CA LEU A 17 -15.26 12.60 -8.04
C LEU A 17 -14.57 12.85 -6.70
N GLU A 18 -15.19 12.37 -5.62
CA GLU A 18 -14.57 12.35 -4.31
C GLU A 18 -13.32 11.44 -4.37
N GLN A 19 -12.15 12.05 -4.20
CA GLN A 19 -10.88 11.33 -4.23
C GLN A 19 -10.61 10.75 -2.85
N ARG A 20 -10.13 9.51 -2.82
CA ARG A 20 -9.78 8.82 -1.57
C ARG A 20 -8.42 8.19 -1.70
N TRP A 21 -7.55 8.41 -0.73
CA TRP A 21 -6.30 7.68 -0.64
C TRP A 21 -6.55 6.28 -0.11
N VAL A 22 -5.79 5.34 -0.65
CA VAL A 22 -5.73 3.97 -0.17
C VAL A 22 -4.27 3.61 -0.01
N PHE A 23 -3.96 3.06 1.15
CA PHE A 23 -2.68 2.45 1.47
C PHE A 23 -2.85 0.93 1.52
N SER A 24 -1.87 0.19 1.03
CA SER A 24 -1.90 -1.26 1.12
C SER A 24 -0.51 -1.90 1.08
N GLY A 25 -0.40 -3.08 1.67
CA GLY A 25 0.73 -3.98 1.50
C GLY A 25 0.26 -5.39 1.20
N VAL A 26 1.16 -6.18 0.64
CA VAL A 26 1.01 -7.63 0.50
C VAL A 26 2.29 -8.29 1.01
N CYS A 27 2.16 -9.36 1.79
CA CYS A 27 3.26 -10.23 2.14
C CYS A 27 3.42 -11.29 1.03
N PRO A 28 4.56 -11.33 0.31
CA PRO A 28 4.77 -12.33 -0.74
C PRO A 28 4.72 -13.77 -0.24
N ALA A 29 5.19 -14.03 0.98
CA ALA A 29 5.28 -15.38 1.52
C ALA A 29 3.91 -15.96 1.90
N THR A 30 3.01 -15.13 2.45
CA THR A 30 1.69 -15.57 2.92
C THR A 30 0.55 -15.19 1.98
N GLY A 31 0.77 -14.25 1.06
CA GLY A 31 -0.28 -13.66 0.23
C GLY A 31 -1.23 -12.73 1.00
N GLN A 32 -1.03 -12.54 2.30
CA GLN A 32 -1.88 -11.67 3.13
C GLN A 32 -1.70 -10.22 2.72
N SER A 33 -2.79 -9.46 2.78
CA SER A 33 -2.80 -8.06 2.35
C SER A 33 -3.73 -7.21 3.23
N PHE A 34 -3.44 -5.92 3.32
CA PHE A 34 -4.20 -4.99 4.17
C PHE A 34 -4.52 -3.70 3.40
N PRO A 35 -5.60 -3.65 2.61
CA PRO A 35 -6.00 -2.42 1.94
C PRO A 35 -6.81 -1.52 2.89
N THR A 36 -6.28 -0.33 3.19
CA THR A 36 -6.86 0.61 4.16
C THR A 36 -7.02 2.00 3.55
N HIS A 37 -8.16 2.65 3.82
CA HIS A 37 -8.38 4.05 3.47
C HIS A 37 -7.60 4.97 4.41
N ILE A 38 -6.94 5.97 3.84
CA ILE A 38 -6.16 6.95 4.60
C ILE A 38 -6.61 8.37 4.26
N PRO A 39 -6.53 9.32 5.20
CA PRO A 39 -6.83 10.72 4.93
C PRO A 39 -5.78 11.36 4.02
N ASP A 40 -4.51 11.06 4.24
CA ASP A 40 -3.38 11.57 3.48
C ASP A 40 -2.25 10.52 3.40
N LYS A 41 -1.25 10.83 2.58
CA LYS A 41 -0.07 9.99 2.35
C LYS A 41 1.16 10.40 3.17
N THR A 42 0.96 11.14 4.25
CA THR A 42 2.08 11.61 5.07
C THR A 42 2.69 10.45 5.85
N ALA A 43 3.97 10.56 6.20
CA ALA A 43 4.61 9.57 7.06
C ALA A 43 3.86 9.42 8.40
N ALA A 44 3.37 10.52 8.97
CA ALA A 44 2.59 10.52 10.21
C ALA A 44 1.32 9.62 10.13
N THR A 45 0.67 9.53 8.97
CA THR A 45 -0.47 8.64 8.74
C THR A 45 -0.05 7.19 8.44
N LEU A 46 1.03 7.01 7.67
CA LEU A 46 1.41 5.70 7.14
C LEU A 46 2.19 4.84 8.15
N LEU A 47 2.97 5.45 9.04
CA LEU A 47 3.79 4.74 10.01
C LEU A 47 2.99 3.97 11.06
N PRO A 48 1.96 4.56 11.72
CA PRO A 48 1.16 3.81 12.69
C PRO A 48 0.43 2.62 12.05
N LEU A 49 -0.04 2.79 10.80
CA LEU A 49 -0.66 1.69 10.04
C LEU A 49 0.35 0.59 9.75
N THR A 50 1.57 0.97 9.35
CA THR A 50 2.65 0.01 9.11
C THR A 50 2.98 -0.79 10.36
N ILE A 51 3.10 -0.14 11.52
CA ILE A 51 3.35 -0.80 12.82
C ILE A 51 2.21 -1.76 13.19
N GLY A 52 0.97 -1.41 12.88
CA GLY A 52 -0.20 -2.25 13.20
C GLY A 52 -0.38 -3.47 12.29
N TYR A 53 0.06 -3.39 11.02
CA TYR A 53 -0.15 -4.44 10.03
C TYR A 53 1.08 -5.27 9.69
N VAL A 54 2.28 -4.77 10.01
CA VAL A 54 3.54 -5.42 9.66
C VAL A 54 4.25 -5.86 10.92
N GLU A 55 4.67 -7.12 10.92
CA GLU A 55 5.41 -7.69 12.03
C GLU A 55 6.77 -6.99 12.20
N PRO A 56 7.13 -6.59 13.43
CA PRO A 56 8.48 -6.17 13.77
C PRO A 56 9.56 -7.09 13.19
N GLY A 57 10.58 -6.52 12.54
CA GLY A 57 11.67 -7.27 11.90
C GLY A 57 11.49 -7.45 10.40
N SER A 58 10.31 -7.13 9.86
CA SER A 58 10.01 -7.33 8.45
C SER A 58 10.74 -6.36 7.52
N ILE A 59 10.97 -6.83 6.29
CA ILE A 59 11.51 -6.02 5.20
C ILE A 59 10.37 -5.39 4.41
N ILE A 60 10.37 -4.07 4.34
CA ILE A 60 9.39 -3.27 3.58
C ILE A 60 10.03 -2.85 2.27
N GLN A 61 9.50 -3.34 1.16
CA GLN A 61 9.90 -2.90 -0.19
C GLN A 61 8.89 -1.87 -0.71
N THR A 62 9.32 -0.64 -1.00
CA THR A 62 8.42 0.40 -1.55
C THR A 62 9.19 1.46 -2.34
N ASN A 63 8.48 2.21 -3.18
CA ASN A 63 8.99 3.34 -3.96
C ASN A 63 8.45 4.70 -3.44
N VAL A 64 7.85 4.69 -2.25
CA VAL A 64 7.09 5.81 -1.70
C VAL A 64 8.00 6.77 -0.95
N PRO A 65 8.04 8.07 -1.31
CA PRO A 65 8.91 9.05 -0.66
C PRO A 65 8.68 9.21 0.85
N SER A 66 7.43 9.02 1.31
CA SER A 66 7.06 9.09 2.74
C SER A 66 7.81 8.06 3.60
N TYR A 67 8.37 7.01 2.98
CA TYR A 67 9.15 5.96 3.64
C TYR A 67 10.67 6.23 3.61
N ASN A 68 11.15 7.22 2.86
CA ASN A 68 12.59 7.48 2.68
C ASN A 68 13.34 7.80 3.99
N ASN A 69 12.62 8.30 5.00
CA ASN A 69 13.20 8.70 6.28
C ASN A 69 12.79 7.76 7.43
N ILE A 70 12.30 6.55 7.13
CA ILE A 70 11.91 5.60 8.18
C ILE A 70 13.09 5.22 9.05
N ASP A 71 14.27 5.12 8.45
CA ASP A 71 15.51 4.82 9.16
C ASP A 71 15.94 5.97 10.11
N THR A 72 15.37 7.16 9.96
CA THR A 72 15.62 8.34 10.83
C THR A 72 14.63 8.46 11.98
N LEU A 73 13.56 7.67 11.97
CA LEU A 73 12.65 7.55 13.10
C LEU A 73 13.40 6.89 14.27
N PRO A 74 12.99 7.12 15.53
CA PRO A 74 13.71 6.61 16.70
C PRO A 74 14.10 5.14 16.52
N ALA A 75 15.36 4.83 16.80
CA ALA A 75 16.11 3.60 16.45
C ALA A 75 15.46 2.25 16.85
N ASN A 76 14.32 2.28 17.51
CA ASN A 76 13.53 1.11 17.91
C ASN A 76 12.43 0.74 16.90
N LEU A 77 12.36 1.37 15.72
CA LEU A 77 11.48 0.89 14.67
C LEU A 77 12.11 -0.34 14.00
N PRO A 78 11.45 -1.51 14.08
CA PRO A 78 12.05 -2.81 13.78
C PRO A 78 12.00 -3.14 12.27
N PHE A 79 11.87 -2.16 11.37
CA PHE A 79 11.65 -2.43 9.94
C PHE A 79 12.88 -2.11 9.11
N GLN A 80 13.22 -2.99 8.18
CA GLN A 80 14.22 -2.71 7.17
C GLN A 80 13.52 -2.17 5.92
N HIS A 81 13.88 -0.97 5.46
CA HIS A 81 13.30 -0.38 4.27
C HIS A 81 14.20 -0.58 3.05
N LEU A 82 13.65 -1.17 1.99
CA LEU A 82 14.30 -1.29 0.69
C LEU A 82 13.56 -0.40 -0.33
N VAL A 83 14.29 0.57 -0.87
CA VAL A 83 13.76 1.53 -1.85
C VAL A 83 13.90 0.96 -3.25
N VAL A 84 12.79 0.87 -3.98
CA VAL A 84 12.79 0.50 -5.40
C VAL A 84 12.76 1.76 -6.26
N VAL A 85 13.79 1.95 -7.09
CA VAL A 85 13.90 3.09 -8.00
C VAL A 85 13.57 2.64 -9.43
N HIS A 86 12.31 2.84 -9.84
CA HIS A 86 11.80 2.40 -11.15
C HIS A 86 12.46 3.06 -12.37
N GLU A 87 13.12 4.20 -12.18
CA GLU A 87 13.88 4.85 -13.26
C GLU A 87 15.19 4.11 -13.58
N ARG A 88 15.68 3.29 -12.65
CA ARG A 88 16.96 2.59 -12.77
C ARG A 88 16.76 1.13 -13.09
N ASN A 89 15.98 0.43 -12.27
CA ASN A 89 15.79 -1.02 -12.39
C ASN A 89 14.36 -1.44 -12.00
N PHE A 90 13.85 -2.50 -12.63
CA PHE A 90 12.60 -3.15 -12.23
C PHE A 90 12.79 -4.04 -10.99
N VAL A 91 13.95 -4.67 -10.88
CA VAL A 91 14.43 -5.42 -9.71
C VAL A 91 15.80 -4.86 -9.36
N ASP A 92 16.02 -4.45 -8.12
CA ASP A 92 17.33 -3.99 -7.67
C ASP A 92 18.35 -5.15 -7.76
N PRO A 93 19.46 -5.00 -8.51
CA PRO A 93 20.41 -6.08 -8.75
C PRO A 93 21.28 -6.41 -7.53
N VAL A 94 21.33 -5.54 -6.51
CA VAL A 94 22.16 -5.72 -5.31
C VAL A 94 21.36 -6.39 -4.19
N ASN A 95 20.15 -5.90 -3.91
CA ASN A 95 19.35 -6.37 -2.78
C ASN A 95 18.08 -7.15 -3.21
N GLY A 96 17.80 -7.25 -4.51
CA GLY A 96 16.65 -7.99 -5.05
C GLY A 96 15.29 -7.31 -4.83
N ALA A 97 15.26 -6.06 -4.37
CA ALA A 97 14.02 -5.35 -4.11
C ALA A 97 13.21 -5.11 -5.40
N CYS A 98 11.93 -5.44 -5.37
CA CYS A 98 10.99 -5.17 -6.44
C CYS A 98 9.59 -4.88 -5.86
N THR A 99 8.73 -4.25 -6.65
CA THR A 99 7.33 -3.99 -6.26
C THR A 99 6.32 -4.83 -7.02
N ASP A 100 6.77 -5.82 -7.81
CA ASP A 100 5.92 -6.60 -8.72
C ASP A 100 4.74 -7.26 -8.02
N HIS A 101 4.96 -7.87 -6.85
CA HIS A 101 3.90 -8.50 -6.08
C HIS A 101 2.83 -7.51 -5.63
N VAL A 102 3.24 -6.36 -5.10
CA VAL A 102 2.29 -5.34 -4.63
C VAL A 102 1.61 -4.63 -5.82
N ASP A 103 2.30 -4.46 -6.94
CA ASP A 103 1.75 -3.86 -8.15
C ASP A 103 0.71 -4.78 -8.81
N ASN A 104 0.99 -6.09 -8.88
CA ASN A 104 0.05 -7.08 -9.38
C ASN A 104 -1.18 -7.21 -8.47
N TYR A 105 -0.97 -7.27 -7.16
CA TYR A 105 -2.06 -7.23 -6.17
C TYR A 105 -2.93 -5.98 -6.38
N TRP A 106 -2.31 -4.80 -6.45
CA TRP A 106 -3.03 -3.54 -6.61
C TRP A 106 -3.77 -3.42 -7.94
N LYS A 107 -3.22 -3.99 -9.02
CA LYS A 107 -3.90 -4.12 -10.31
C LYS A 107 -5.20 -4.91 -10.18
N ASN A 108 -5.20 -6.00 -9.43
CA ASN A 108 -6.40 -6.79 -9.17
C ASN A 108 -7.43 -6.03 -8.31
N CYS A 109 -6.99 -5.34 -7.25
CA CYS A 109 -7.87 -4.47 -6.46
C CYS A 109 -8.52 -3.38 -7.33
N LYS A 110 -7.73 -2.67 -8.16
CA LYS A 110 -8.22 -1.66 -9.12
C LYS A 110 -9.27 -2.22 -10.07
N ARG A 111 -9.05 -3.43 -10.60
CA ARG A 111 -10.02 -4.10 -11.47
C ARG A 111 -11.34 -4.34 -10.71
N ARG A 112 -11.29 -4.81 -9.48
CA ARG A 112 -12.49 -5.04 -8.66
C ARG A 112 -13.23 -3.74 -8.33
N PHE A 113 -12.52 -2.68 -7.95
CA PHE A 113 -13.15 -1.37 -7.72
C PHE A 113 -13.87 -0.83 -8.96
N LYS A 114 -13.32 -1.07 -10.16
CA LYS A 114 -13.96 -0.67 -11.41
C LYS A 114 -15.24 -1.46 -11.68
N PHE A 115 -15.26 -2.77 -11.40
CA PHE A 115 -16.47 -3.59 -11.49
C PHE A 115 -17.57 -3.16 -10.52
N MET A 116 -17.19 -2.57 -9.38
CA MET A 116 -18.13 -2.03 -8.40
C MET A 116 -18.66 -0.63 -8.76
N CYS A 117 -18.41 -0.13 -9.99
CA CYS A 117 -18.99 1.11 -10.53
C CYS A 117 -18.88 2.35 -9.64
N GLY A 118 -17.85 2.44 -8.78
CA GLY A 118 -17.69 3.60 -7.89
C GLY A 118 -18.69 3.66 -6.74
N SER A 119 -19.28 2.52 -6.34
CA SER A 119 -20.07 2.42 -5.11
C SER A 119 -19.34 3.10 -3.96
N LYS A 120 -20.05 3.98 -3.25
CA LYS A 120 -19.57 4.65 -2.05
C LYS A 120 -19.21 3.57 -1.03
N ILE A 121 -17.92 3.27 -0.89
CA ILE A 121 -17.44 2.40 0.19
C ILE A 121 -17.82 3.11 1.48
N GLN A 122 -18.82 2.57 2.19
CA GLN A 122 -19.22 3.03 3.51
C GLN A 122 -18.15 2.55 4.51
N PRO A 123 -17.92 3.25 5.65
CA PRO A 123 -16.98 2.78 6.66
C PRO A 123 -17.29 1.35 7.15
N SER A 124 -18.56 0.94 7.12
CA SER A 124 -19.01 -0.42 7.45
C SER A 124 -18.72 -1.49 6.38
N THR A 125 -18.15 -1.12 5.22
CA THR A 125 -17.78 -2.07 4.15
C THR A 125 -16.32 -2.53 4.22
N VAL A 126 -15.57 -2.12 5.26
CA VAL A 126 -14.22 -2.63 5.56
C VAL A 126 -14.24 -4.14 5.86
N THR A 127 -15.40 -4.71 6.20
CA THR A 127 -15.58 -6.15 6.45
C THR A 127 -15.23 -7.02 5.25
N TRP A 128 -15.42 -6.55 4.01
CA TRP A 128 -15.09 -7.31 2.80
C TRP A 128 -13.62 -7.20 2.37
N MET A 129 -12.95 -6.10 2.73
CA MET A 129 -11.49 -5.98 2.55
C MET A 129 -10.73 -6.88 3.54
N ASN A 130 -11.37 -7.22 4.67
CA ASN A 130 -10.89 -8.18 5.67
C ASN A 130 -11.33 -9.64 5.41
N SER A 131 -12.06 -9.92 4.33
CA SER A 131 -12.56 -11.28 4.04
C SER A 131 -11.53 -12.23 3.39
N PHE A 132 -10.26 -11.84 3.33
CA PHE A 132 -9.17 -12.77 3.03
C PHE A 132 -8.57 -13.23 4.35
N ASP A 133 -8.96 -14.45 4.72
CA ASP A 133 -8.58 -15.27 5.87
C ASP A 133 -7.40 -14.74 6.71
N VAL A 134 -7.75 -14.16 7.86
CA VAL A 134 -6.82 -13.98 8.97
C VAL A 134 -6.88 -15.24 9.80
N SER A 135 -6.02 -16.20 9.47
CA SER A 135 -5.65 -17.28 10.37
C SER A 135 -4.15 -17.57 10.23
N CYS A 136 -3.35 -16.95 11.10
CA CYS A 136 -2.06 -17.50 11.49
C CYS A 136 -2.30 -18.31 12.77
N THR A 137 -2.25 -19.63 12.65
CA THR A 137 -1.83 -20.52 13.74
C THR A 137 -0.34 -20.37 13.98
#